data_AF-A0A653YGW9-F1
#
_entry.id   AF-A0A653YGW9-F1
#
_cell.length_a   1.000
_cell.length_b   1.000
_cell.length_c   1.000
_cell.angle_alpha   90.00
_cell.angle_beta   90.00
_cell.angle_gamma   90.00
#
_symmetry.space_group_name_H-M   'P 1'
#
loop_
_entity.id
_entity.type
_entity.pdbx_description
1 polymer ?
#
loop_
_entity_poly.entity_id
_entity_poly.type
_entity_poly.pdbx_seq_one_letter_code
_entity_poly.pdbx_strand_id
1 'polypeptide(L)'
;MSSREMAELTGKRHDSVKRTIETLVERGVIESPQIVEIKTATKTGTEYRIGKRDSYVIVAQLSPEFTAKLVDRWQELEAQVAAAPKLPQTFAKALRLAACSASAKATCYIGIISGCSRSTGGLLNVSL
;
A
#
# COMPACT_ATOMS: atom_id res chain seq x y z
N MET A 1 12.41 -20.55 -3.44
CA MET A 1 12.53 -20.21 -4.88
C MET A 1 13.94 -20.52 -5.31
N SER A 2 14.11 -21.09 -6.50
CA SER A 2 15.42 -21.47 -7.02
C SER A 2 16.04 -20.35 -7.85
N SER A 3 17.37 -20.28 -7.86
CA SER A 3 18.08 -19.28 -8.68
C SER A 3 17.88 -19.42 -10.20
N ARG A 4 17.42 -20.58 -10.72
CA ARG A 4 17.00 -20.73 -12.12
C ARG A 4 15.59 -20.20 -12.36
N GLU A 5 14.63 -20.52 -11.48
CA GLU A 5 13.28 -19.96 -11.54
C GLU A 5 13.34 -18.42 -11.56
N MET A 6 14.23 -17.83 -10.76
CA MET A 6 14.44 -16.37 -10.74
C MET A 6 14.99 -15.82 -12.05
N ALA A 7 15.89 -16.55 -12.70
CA ALA A 7 16.44 -16.15 -14.00
C ALA A 7 15.36 -16.17 -15.09
N GLU A 8 14.50 -17.18 -15.07
CA GLU A 8 13.33 -17.28 -15.97
C GLU A 8 12.33 -16.15 -15.72
N LEU A 9 12.00 -15.87 -14.46
CA LEU A 9 11.08 -14.78 -14.09
C LEU A 9 11.60 -13.39 -14.45
N THR A 10 12.90 -13.15 -14.30
CA THR A 10 13.50 -11.83 -14.58
C THR A 10 13.97 -11.69 -16.02
N GLY A 11 13.96 -12.76 -16.81
CA GLY A 11 14.53 -12.80 -18.17
C GLY A 11 16.04 -12.51 -18.19
N LYS A 12 16.73 -12.68 -17.06
CA LYS A 12 18.16 -12.43 -16.91
C LYS A 12 18.96 -13.71 -17.01
N ARG A 13 20.24 -13.59 -17.37
CA ARG A 13 21.16 -14.73 -17.33
C ARG A 13 21.33 -15.22 -15.89
N HIS A 14 21.30 -16.53 -15.70
CA HIS A 14 21.48 -17.15 -14.39
C HIS A 14 22.80 -16.74 -13.70
N ASP A 15 23.87 -16.49 -14.46
CA ASP A 15 25.14 -15.99 -13.90
C ASP A 15 25.02 -14.60 -13.27
N SER A 16 24.19 -13.72 -13.84
CA SER A 16 23.91 -12.41 -13.27
C SER A 16 23.14 -12.53 -11.94
N VAL A 17 22.22 -13.50 -11.84
CA VAL A 17 21.47 -13.77 -10.60
C VAL A 17 22.41 -14.25 -9.49
N LYS A 18 23.33 -15.18 -9.79
CA LYS A 18 24.33 -15.67 -8.82
C LYS A 18 25.22 -14.56 -8.29
N ARG A 19 25.73 -13.69 -9.18
CA ARG A 19 26.55 -12.55 -8.79
C ARG A 19 25.82 -11.57 -7.86
N THR A 20 24.53 -11.33 -8.14
CA THR A 20 23.70 -10.48 -7.28
C THR A 20 23.49 -11.11 -5.91
N ILE A 21 23.29 -12.43 -5.83
CA ILE A 21 23.18 -13.17 -4.56
C ILE A 21 24.46 -13.02 -3.75
N GLU A 22 25.63 -13.28 -4.36
CA GLU A 22 26.93 -13.15 -3.71
C GLU A 22 27.14 -11.73 -3.16
N THR A 23 26.85 -10.72 -3.99
CA THR A 23 26.95 -9.30 -3.59
C THR A 23 26.01 -8.95 -2.43
N LEU A 24 24.81 -9.53 -2.38
CA LEU A 24 23.84 -9.27 -1.31
C LEU A 24 24.20 -9.97 0.00
N VAL A 25 24.82 -11.14 -0.09
CA VAL A 25 25.39 -11.85 1.07
C VAL A 25 26.57 -11.08 1.63
N GLU A 26 27.48 -10.57 0.79
CA GLU A 26 28.59 -9.71 1.20
C GLU A 26 28.12 -8.44 1.91
N ARG A 27 27.00 -7.85 1.44
CA ARG A 27 26.38 -6.68 2.08
C ARG A 27 25.61 -7.01 3.36
N GLY A 28 25.45 -8.28 3.71
CA GLY A 28 24.66 -8.72 4.88
C GLY A 28 23.16 -8.43 4.76
N VAL A 29 22.65 -8.19 3.55
CA VAL A 29 21.21 -7.94 3.32
C VAL A 29 20.42 -9.25 3.35
N ILE A 30 21.07 -10.34 2.94
CA ILE A 30 20.50 -11.69 2.84
C ILE A 30 21.41 -12.64 3.63
N GLU A 31 20.79 -13.59 4.34
CA GLU A 31 21.50 -14.67 5.00
C GLU A 31 22.05 -15.66 3.96
N SER A 32 23.26 -16.20 4.16
CA SER A 32 23.92 -17.05 3.17
C SER A 32 23.00 -18.20 2.72
N PRO A 33 22.54 -18.22 1.45
CA PRO A 33 21.55 -19.18 1.00
C PRO A 33 22.15 -20.58 0.93
N GLN A 34 21.32 -21.60 1.16
CA GLN A 34 21.74 -22.99 1.05
C GLN A 34 22.04 -23.33 -0.41
N ILE A 35 23.25 -23.85 -0.64
CA ILE A 35 23.71 -24.30 -1.95
C ILE A 35 23.29 -25.75 -2.13
N VAL A 36 22.50 -26.03 -3.17
CA VAL A 36 22.10 -27.38 -3.55
C VAL A 36 22.77 -27.72 -4.88
N GLU A 37 23.66 -28.72 -4.87
CA GLU A 37 24.26 -29.23 -6.09
C GLU A 37 23.32 -30.22 -6.76
N ILE A 38 22.92 -29.92 -8.00
CA ILE A 38 22.10 -30.81 -8.81
C ILE A 38 23.01 -31.49 -9.83
N LYS A 39 23.15 -32.81 -9.71
CA LYS A 39 23.82 -33.64 -10.71
C LYS A 39 22.84 -33.90 -11.86
N THR A 40 22.88 -33.09 -12.90
CA THR A 40 22.22 -33.44 -14.17
C THR A 40 23.17 -34.31 -14.98
N ALA A 41 22.64 -35.32 -15.68
CA ALA A 41 23.36 -36.39 -16.39
C ALA A 41 24.45 -35.93 -17.40
N THR A 42 24.55 -34.63 -17.70
CA THR A 42 25.54 -34.07 -18.63
C THR A 42 26.35 -32.90 -18.05
N LYS A 43 25.90 -32.25 -16.96
CA LYS A 43 26.60 -31.15 -16.28
C LYS A 43 26.17 -31.04 -14.81
N THR A 44 27.13 -30.89 -13.90
CA THR A 44 26.86 -30.51 -12.50
C THR A 44 26.43 -29.04 -12.47
N GLY A 45 25.19 -28.78 -12.04
CA GLY A 45 24.65 -27.43 -11.91
C GLY A 45 24.48 -27.07 -10.44
N THR A 46 25.12 -26.00 -10.01
CA THR A 46 24.92 -25.44 -8.66
C THR A 46 23.66 -24.58 -8.67
N GLU A 47 22.71 -24.86 -7.80
CA GLU A 47 21.50 -24.07 -7.63
C GLU A 47 21.40 -23.53 -6.21
N TYR A 48 21.18 -22.22 -6.09
CA TYR A 48 20.89 -21.59 -4.80
C TYR A 48 19.42 -21.79 -4.47
N ARG A 49 19.14 -22.23 -3.24
CA ARG A 49 17.79 -22.29 -2.69
C ARG A 49 17.58 -21.09 -1.78
N ILE A 50 16.75 -20.16 -2.23
CA ILE A 50 16.55 -18.87 -1.57
C ILE A 50 15.25 -18.90 -0.76
N GLY A 51 15.32 -18.32 0.45
CA GLY A 51 14.18 -18.09 1.33
C GLY A 51 13.15 -17.15 0.73
N LYS A 52 11.93 -17.16 1.28
CA LYS A 52 10.82 -16.37 0.73
C LYS A 52 11.12 -14.87 0.73
N ARG A 53 11.63 -14.33 1.85
CA ARG A 53 11.99 -12.91 1.99
C ARG A 53 13.04 -12.50 0.97
N ASP A 54 14.13 -13.25 0.92
CA ASP A 54 15.33 -12.89 0.15
C ASP A 54 15.07 -12.97 -1.36
N SER A 55 14.22 -13.89 -1.79
CA SER A 55 13.81 -14.00 -3.19
C SER A 55 13.15 -12.72 -3.71
N TYR A 56 12.33 -12.04 -2.90
CA TYR A 56 11.74 -10.76 -3.29
C TYR A 56 12.79 -9.65 -3.41
N VAL A 57 13.75 -9.59 -2.49
CA VAL A 57 14.81 -8.57 -2.48
C VAL A 57 15.68 -8.70 -3.72
N ILE A 58 16.09 -9.91 -4.08
CA ILE A 58 16.92 -10.14 -5.28
C ILE A 58 16.13 -9.80 -6.55
N VAL A 59 14.86 -10.21 -6.64
CA VAL A 59 14.01 -9.85 -7.79
C VAL A 59 13.86 -8.34 -7.90
N ALA A 60 13.61 -7.65 -6.79
CA ALA A 60 13.48 -6.19 -6.75
C ALA A 60 14.73 -5.46 -7.26
N GLN A 61 15.93 -6.00 -7.02
CA GLN A 61 17.18 -5.43 -7.51
C GLN A 61 17.43 -5.74 -9.00
N LEU A 62 17.01 -6.91 -9.48
CA LEU A 62 17.18 -7.31 -10.89
C LEU A 62 16.19 -6.60 -11.84
N SER A 63 14.98 -6.31 -11.35
CA SER A 63 13.94 -5.60 -12.11
C SER A 63 13.51 -4.31 -11.39
N PRO A 64 14.24 -3.20 -11.57
CA PRO A 64 13.87 -1.92 -10.97
C PRO A 64 12.48 -1.44 -11.43
N GLU A 65 12.03 -1.82 -12.64
CA GLU A 65 10.68 -1.54 -13.13
C GLU A 65 9.58 -2.20 -12.29
N PHE A 66 9.84 -3.41 -11.79
CA PHE A 66 8.90 -4.12 -10.92
C PHE A 66 8.78 -3.39 -9.57
N THR A 67 9.92 -2.96 -9.02
CA THR A 67 9.98 -2.18 -7.79
C THR A 67 9.30 -0.82 -7.96
N ALA A 68 9.48 -0.14 -9.09
CA ALA A 68 8.81 1.12 -9.40
C ALA A 68 7.28 0.95 -9.36
N LYS A 69 6.73 -0.04 -10.07
CA LYS A 69 5.28 -0.33 -10.05
C LYS A 69 4.75 -0.64 -8.65
N LEU A 70 5.54 -1.33 -7.83
CA LEU A 70 5.17 -1.63 -6.45
C LEU A 70 5.11 -0.35 -5.61
N VAL A 71 6.12 0.52 -5.75
CA VAL A 71 6.17 1.82 -5.06
C VAL A 71 5.02 2.73 -5.53
N ASP A 72 4.78 2.82 -6.84
CA ASP A 72 3.71 3.61 -7.42
C ASP A 72 2.34 3.19 -6.85
N ARG A 73 2.10 1.87 -6.79
CA ARG A 73 0.86 1.33 -6.22
C ARG A 73 0.74 1.62 -4.71
N TRP A 74 1.83 1.54 -3.97
CA TRP A 74 1.82 1.91 -2.55
C TRP A 74 1.52 3.38 -2.35
N GLN A 75 2.14 4.27 -3.12
CA GLN A 75 1.84 5.70 -3.06
C GLN A 75 0.38 6.00 -3.41
N GLU A 76 -0.18 5.30 -4.41
CA GLU A 76 -1.59 5.43 -4.76
C GLU A 76 -2.50 5.02 -3.59
N LEU A 77 -2.17 3.93 -2.88
CA LEU A 77 -2.92 3.49 -1.71
C LEU A 77 -2.76 4.45 -0.53
N GLU A 78 -1.57 4.98 -0.28
CA GLU A 78 -1.36 6.01 0.74
C GLU A 78 -2.14 7.28 0.42
N ALA A 79 -2.15 7.70 -0.84
CA ALA A 79 -2.95 8.82 -1.30
C ALA A 79 -4.45 8.55 -1.12
N GLN A 80 -4.92 7.33 -1.40
CA GLN A 80 -6.31 6.94 -1.18
C GLN A 80 -6.67 6.93 0.32
N VAL A 81 -5.80 6.41 1.18
CA VAL A 81 -6.01 6.42 2.64
C VAL A 81 -5.96 7.86 3.18
N ALA A 82 -5.10 8.72 2.62
CA ALA A 82 -5.02 10.13 3.00
C ALA A 82 -6.23 10.95 2.50
N ALA A 83 -6.77 10.63 1.33
CA ALA A 83 -7.95 11.26 0.74
C ALA A 83 -9.27 10.70 1.30
N ALA A 84 -9.24 9.52 1.92
CA ALA A 84 -10.41 8.98 2.60
C ALA A 84 -10.86 9.95 3.70
N PRO A 85 -12.18 10.22 3.81
CA PRO A 85 -12.69 11.08 4.85
C PRO A 85 -12.26 10.52 6.20
N LYS A 86 -11.56 11.33 7.00
CA LYS A 86 -11.07 10.94 8.33
C LYS A 86 -12.24 10.45 9.17
N LEU A 87 -12.40 9.12 9.22
CA LEU A 87 -13.44 8.51 10.03
C LEU A 87 -13.21 8.88 11.49
N PRO A 88 -14.27 9.16 12.25
CA PRO A 88 -14.14 9.41 13.67
C PRO A 88 -13.53 8.18 14.35
N GLN A 89 -12.33 8.35 14.89
CA GLN A 89 -11.54 7.28 15.54
C GLN A 89 -12.19 6.74 16.84
N THR A 90 -13.27 7.36 17.30
CA THR A 90 -14.00 6.95 18.52
C THR A 90 -15.49 6.83 18.25
N PHE A 91 -16.09 5.79 18.83
CA PHE A 91 -17.51 5.50 18.72
C PHE A 91 -18.41 6.67 19.15
N ALA A 92 -18.03 7.36 20.23
CA ALA A 92 -18.74 8.55 20.71
C ALA A 92 -18.73 9.71 19.69
N LYS A 93 -17.62 9.92 18.97
CA LYS A 93 -17.50 10.94 17.93
C LYS A 93 -18.32 10.56 16.68
N ALA A 94 -18.37 9.27 16.36
CA ALA A 94 -19.22 8.75 15.29
C ALA A 94 -20.72 8.98 15.57
N LEU A 95 -21.17 8.62 16.78
CA LEU A 95 -22.56 8.82 17.20
C LEU A 95 -22.95 10.31 17.22
N ARG A 96 -22.06 11.20 17.68
CA ARG A 96 -22.31 12.65 17.66
C ARG A 96 -22.47 13.20 16.24
N LEU A 97 -21.61 12.80 15.31
CA LEU A 97 -21.72 13.21 13.91
C LEU A 97 -23.02 12.69 13.26
N ALA A 98 -23.40 11.44 13.55
CA ALA A 98 -24.66 10.87 13.10
C ALA A 98 -25.87 11.66 13.65
N ALA A 99 -25.90 11.93 14.96
CA ALA A 99 -26.94 12.72 15.60
C ALA A 99 -27.02 14.15 15.04
N CYS A 100 -25.88 14.82 14.84
CA CYS A 100 -25.82 16.16 14.27
C CYS A 100 -26.37 16.18 12.83
N SER A 101 -26.02 15.18 12.01
CA SER A 101 -26.53 15.05 10.64
C SER A 101 -28.03 14.73 10.57
N ALA A 102 -28.57 13.99 11.54
CA ALA A 102 -30.01 13.74 11.65
C ALA A 102 -30.79 15.00 12.04
N SER A 103 -30.26 15.78 12.99
CA SER A 103 -30.88 17.05 13.40
C SER A 103 -30.87 18.10 12.29
N ALA A 104 -29.77 18.24 11.54
CA ALA A 104 -29.68 19.17 10.41
C ALA A 104 -30.68 18.85 9.29
N LYS A 105 -30.92 17.55 9.01
CA LYS A 105 -31.95 17.10 8.06
C LYS A 105 -33.36 17.42 8.56
N ALA A 106 -33.62 17.24 9.86
CA ALA A 106 -34.92 17.54 10.47
C ALA A 106 -35.24 19.05 10.44
N THR A 107 -34.27 19.92 10.76
CA THR A 107 -34.46 21.38 10.68
C THR A 107 -34.67 21.86 9.25
N CYS A 108 -33.96 21.28 8.28
CA CYS A 108 -34.15 21.57 6.86
C CYS A 108 -35.55 21.14 6.36
N TYR A 109 -36.04 19.97 6.80
CA TYR A 109 -37.37 19.49 6.44
C TYR A 109 -38.49 20.36 7.03
N ILE A 110 -38.35 20.83 8.27
CA ILE A 110 -39.32 21.73 8.91
C ILE A 110 -39.37 23.10 8.20
N GLY A 111 -38.23 23.65 7.78
CA GLY A 111 -38.17 24.90 7.01
C GLY A 111 -38.72 24.82 5.58
N ILE A 112 -38.87 23.61 5.03
CA ILE A 112 -39.54 23.38 3.74
C ILE A 112 -41.07 23.29 3.92
N ILE A 113 -41.55 22.76 5.06
CA ILE A 113 -42.99 22.63 5.35
C ILE A 113 -43.59 23.96 5.82
N SER A 114 -42.87 24.75 6.63
CA SER A 114 -43.26 26.13 6.91
C SER A 114 -42.72 27.02 5.80
N GLY A 115 -43.48 27.23 4.73
CA GLY A 115 -43.11 28.08 3.59
C GLY A 115 -42.37 29.35 4.05
N CYS A 116 -41.05 29.35 3.85
CA CYS A 116 -40.16 30.39 4.34
C CYS A 116 -40.34 31.63 3.45
N SER A 117 -41.27 32.52 3.84
CA SER A 117 -41.28 33.91 3.39
C SER A 117 -39.99 34.56 3.89
N ARG A 118 -39.02 34.70 3.00
CA ARG A 118 -37.78 35.43 3.27
C ARG A 118 -38.10 36.93 3.35
N SER A 119 -38.55 37.40 4.51
CA SER A 119 -38.50 38.83 4.84
C SER A 119 -37.07 39.16 5.24
N THR A 120 -36.34 39.74 4.31
CA THR A 120 -35.05 40.38 4.54
C THR A 120 -35.21 41.61 5.43
N GLY A 121 -34.42 41.65 6.51
CA GLY A 121 -33.90 42.88 7.09
C GLY A 121 -34.69 43.47 8.24
N GLY A 122 -34.04 43.65 9.39
CA GLY A 122 -34.56 44.47 10.48
C GLY A 122 -33.92 44.14 11.82
N LEU A 123 -32.81 44.82 12.11
CA LEU A 123 -32.22 44.95 13.45
C LEU A 123 -33.28 45.26 14.50
N LEU A 124 -33.25 44.55 15.64
CA LEU A 124 -33.74 44.97 16.96
C LEU A 124 -33.05 44.04 17.97
N ASN A 125 -31.80 44.33 18.33
CA ASN A 125 -31.44 45.14 19.50
C ASN A 125 -32.17 44.67 20.78
N VAL A 126 -31.46 43.84 21.55
CA VAL A 126 -31.81 43.46 22.92
C VAL A 126 -31.25 44.56 23.82
N SER A 127 -32.12 45.40 24.37
CA SER A 127 -31.82 46.20 25.57
C SER A 127 -33.12 46.71 26.22
N LEU A 128 -33.31 46.24 27.46
CA LEU A 128 -34.25 46.62 28.52
C LEU A 128 -35.74 46.37 28.29
#